data_AF-A0A3D5E6J9-F1
#
_entry.id   AF-A0A3D5E6J9-F1
#
_cell.length_a   1.000
_cell.length_b   1.000
_cell.length_c   1.000
_cell.angle_alpha   90.00
_cell.angle_beta   90.00
_cell.angle_gamma   90.00
#
_symmetry.space_group_name_H-M   'P 1'
#
loop_
_entity.id
_entity.type
_entity.pdbx_description
1 polymer ?
#
loop_
_entity_poly.entity_id
_entity_poly.type
_entity_poly.pdbx_seq_one_letter_code
_entity_poly.pdbx_strand_id
1 'polypeptide(L)'
;RRVELAVLGAIGLTRLQVMAVLGLEYAVVGVLGVTAGVLVGQFVGRRMLSFLDVTEAGLPVEPGFVLQTEWTIVVVGAAVVAAIFGIALVVAVRALGRTSDAAVLRTD
;
A
#
# COMPACT_ATOMS: atom_id res chain seq x y z
N ARG A 1 -1.02 -10.15 -18.24
CA ARG A 1 0.34 -10.18 -17.65
C ARG A 1 1.36 -11.14 -18.25
N ARG A 2 1.25 -12.48 -18.20
CA ARG A 2 2.30 -13.34 -18.83
C ARG A 2 2.50 -13.03 -20.33
N VAL A 3 1.41 -12.77 -21.05
CA VAL A 3 1.43 -12.35 -22.46
C VAL A 3 2.02 -10.94 -22.64
N GLU A 4 1.67 -9.95 -21.80
CA GLU A 4 2.29 -8.62 -21.86
C GLU A 4 3.79 -8.67 -21.57
N LEU A 5 4.22 -9.46 -20.59
CA LEU A 5 5.64 -9.65 -20.27
C LEU A 5 6.39 -10.34 -21.41
N ALA A 6 5.75 -11.28 -22.11
CA ALA A 6 6.31 -11.91 -23.30
C ALA A 6 6.40 -10.93 -24.48
N VAL A 7 5.39 -10.08 -24.68
CA VAL A 7 5.40 -9.01 -25.69
C VAL A 7 6.46 -7.95 -25.38
N LEU A 8 6.58 -7.50 -24.13
CA LEU A 8 7.63 -6.58 -23.67
C LEU A 8 9.04 -7.17 -23.85
N GLY A 9 9.20 -8.48 -23.61
CA GLY A 9 10.44 -9.20 -23.91
C GLY A 9 10.74 -9.28 -25.41
N ALA A 10 9.72 -9.49 -26.25
CA ALA A 10 9.86 -9.55 -27.71
C ALA A 10 10.22 -8.19 -28.35
N ILE A 11 9.87 -7.07 -27.71
CA ILE A 11 10.19 -5.71 -28.17
C ILE A 11 11.60 -5.27 -27.67
N GLY A 12 12.29 -6.08 -26.87
CA GLY A 12 13.65 -5.79 -26.40
C GLY A 12 13.71 -4.85 -25.19
N LEU A 13 12.60 -4.67 -24.45
CA LEU A 13 12.62 -3.87 -23.23
C LEU A 13 13.47 -4.52 -22.15
N THR A 14 14.26 -3.71 -21.46
CA THR A 14 15.08 -4.14 -20.33
C THR A 14 14.20 -4.51 -19.14
N ARG A 15 14.67 -5.46 -18.30
CA ARG A 15 13.96 -5.88 -17.06
C ARG A 15 13.61 -4.69 -16.15
N LEU A 16 14.41 -3.63 -16.17
CA LEU A 16 14.19 -2.38 -15.45
C LEU A 16 13.00 -1.57 -15.99
N GLN A 17 12.81 -1.50 -17.31
CA GLN A 17 11.69 -0.79 -17.90
C GLN A 17 10.36 -1.53 -17.64
N VAL A 18 10.37 -2.86 -17.67
CA VAL A 18 9.21 -3.67 -17.25
C VAL A 18 8.86 -3.40 -15.79
N MET A 19 9.85 -3.35 -14.90
CA MET A 19 9.64 -2.99 -13.50
C MET A 19 9.09 -1.57 -13.33
N ALA A 20 9.54 -0.60 -14.12
CA ALA A 20 9.07 0.78 -14.05
C ALA A 20 7.59 0.91 -14.45
N VAL A 21 7.18 0.26 -15.54
CA VAL A 21 5.77 0.25 -15.98
C VAL A 21 4.87 -0.42 -14.96
N LEU A 22 5.28 -1.58 -14.43
CA LEU A 22 4.56 -2.26 -13.35
C LEU A 22 4.49 -1.41 -12.08
N GLY A 23 5.59 -0.75 -11.74
CA GLY A 23 5.69 0.16 -10.61
C GLY A 23 4.69 1.31 -10.73
N LEU A 24 4.58 1.91 -11.92
CA LEU A 24 3.62 2.97 -12.19
C LEU A 24 2.17 2.48 -12.08
N GLU A 25 1.86 1.32 -12.65
CA GLU A 25 0.53 0.72 -12.59
C GLU A 25 0.07 0.49 -11.14
N TYR A 26 0.97 -0.04 -10.30
CA TYR A 26 0.67 -0.28 -8.89
C TYR A 26 0.83 0.94 -7.98
N ALA A 27 1.52 1.99 -8.41
CA ALA A 27 1.63 3.23 -7.63
C ALA A 27 0.26 3.82 -7.34
N VAL A 28 -0.67 3.75 -8.31
CA VAL A 28 -2.06 4.19 -8.13
C VAL A 28 -2.73 3.44 -6.99
N VAL A 29 -2.59 2.11 -6.98
CA VAL A 29 -3.15 1.25 -5.91
C VAL A 29 -2.53 1.58 -4.56
N GLY A 30 -1.22 1.79 -4.51
CA GLY A 30 -0.50 2.18 -3.29
C GLY A 30 -0.97 3.51 -2.73
N VAL A 31 -1.08 4.54 -3.58
CA VAL A 31 -1.57 5.88 -3.19
C VAL A 31 -3.00 5.80 -2.66
N LEU A 32 -3.89 5.10 -3.38
CA LEU A 32 -5.28 4.93 -2.95
C LEU A 32 -5.38 4.16 -1.62
N GLY A 33 -4.61 3.08 -1.46
CA GLY A 33 -4.58 2.29 -0.23
C GLY A 33 -4.10 3.08 0.98
N VAL A 34 -3.00 3.83 0.84
CA VAL A 34 -2.48 4.69 1.91
C VAL A 34 -3.48 5.78 2.27
N THR A 35 -4.04 6.47 1.27
CA THR A 35 -5.02 7.54 1.49
C THR A 35 -6.25 7.01 2.21
N ALA A 36 -6.82 5.89 1.73
CA ALA A 36 -7.95 5.24 2.36
C ALA A 36 -7.64 4.80 3.80
N GLY A 37 -6.45 4.24 4.03
CA GLY A 37 -6.01 3.81 5.36
C GLY A 37 -5.94 4.96 6.37
N VAL A 38 -5.38 6.10 5.98
CA VAL A 38 -5.32 7.31 6.83
C VAL A 38 -6.73 7.81 7.16
N LEU A 39 -7.62 7.90 6.16
CA LEU A 39 -9.00 8.35 6.35
C LEU A 39 -9.78 7.43 7.29
N VAL A 40 -9.69 6.12 7.07
CA VAL A 40 -10.36 5.13 7.92
C VAL A 40 -9.77 5.15 9.33
N GLY A 41 -8.45 5.25 9.47
CA GLY A 41 -7.79 5.34 10.77
C GLY A 41 -8.24 6.56 11.58
N GLN A 42 -8.34 7.73 10.94
CA GLN A 42 -8.86 8.94 11.59
C GLN A 42 -10.34 8.79 11.97
N PHE A 43 -11.15 8.23 11.08
CA PHE A 43 -12.57 7.98 11.35
C PHE A 43 -12.77 7.06 12.56
N VAL A 44 -12.06 5.93 12.59
CA VAL A 44 -12.11 4.96 13.67
C VAL A 44 -11.58 5.57 14.97
N GLY A 45 -10.42 6.23 14.94
CA GLY A 45 -9.84 6.88 16.12
C GLY A 45 -10.78 7.89 16.76
N ARG A 46 -11.44 8.74 15.95
CA ARG A 46 -12.43 9.70 16.45
C ARG A 46 -13.67 9.03 17.04
N ARG A 47 -14.12 7.90 16.49
CA ARG A 47 -15.27 7.14 17.01
C ARG A 47 -14.93 6.37 18.29
N MET A 48 -13.73 5.83 18.41
CA MET A 48 -13.30 5.12 19.63
C MET A 48 -13.13 6.07 20.81
N LEU A 49 -12.69 7.31 20.56
CA LEU A 49 -12.44 8.28 21.61
C LEU A 49 -13.66 9.15 21.95
N SER A 50 -14.77 9.06 21.21
CA SER A 50 -15.99 9.82 21.51
C SER A 50 -16.66 9.41 22.82
N PHE A 51 -16.32 8.24 23.39
CA PHE A 51 -16.79 7.86 24.73
C PHE A 51 -16.19 8.73 25.83
N LEU A 52 -15.03 9.34 25.61
CA LEU A 52 -14.39 10.25 26.57
C LEU A 52 -15.09 11.61 26.65
N ASP A 53 -15.95 11.93 25.68
CA ASP A 53 -16.76 13.16 25.66
C ASP A 53 -17.99 13.08 26.56
N VAL A 54 -18.28 11.90 27.13
CA VAL A 54 -19.50 11.63 27.90
C VAL A 54 -19.13 10.97 29.23
N THR A 55 -19.60 11.56 30.34
CA THR A 55 -19.44 10.94 31.68
C THR A 55 -20.28 9.66 31.81
N GLU A 56 -20.00 8.82 32.82
CA GLU A 56 -20.84 7.66 33.18
C GLU A 56 -22.31 8.02 33.42
N ALA A 57 -22.60 9.30 33.71
CA ALA A 57 -23.94 9.85 33.90
C ALA A 57 -24.58 10.47 32.65
N GLY A 58 -23.92 10.42 31.47
CA GLY A 58 -24.46 10.96 30.21
C GLY A 58 -24.33 12.47 30.04
N LEU A 59 -23.63 13.17 30.95
CA LEU A 59 -23.41 14.61 30.87
C LEU A 59 -22.15 14.93 30.06
N PRO A 60 -22.17 15.98 29.20
CA PRO A 60 -21.00 16.41 28.44
C PRO A 60 -19.89 16.88 29.37
N VAL A 61 -18.67 16.39 29.16
CA VAL A 61 -17.47 16.78 29.92
C VAL A 61 -16.93 18.08 29.35
N GLU A 62 -16.80 19.12 30.18
CA GLU A 62 -15.98 20.29 29.86
C GLU A 62 -14.59 20.16 30.52
N PRO A 63 -13.47 20.30 29.79
CA PRO A 63 -13.38 20.51 28.34
C PRO A 63 -13.47 19.18 27.57
N GLY A 64 -14.16 19.19 26.43
CA GLY A 64 -14.35 18.01 25.57
C GLY A 64 -13.04 17.44 25.01
N PHE A 65 -13.06 16.16 24.65
CA PHE A 65 -11.88 15.45 24.19
C PHE A 65 -11.44 15.92 22.80
N VAL A 66 -10.25 16.53 22.70
CA VAL A 66 -9.66 16.95 21.42
C VAL A 66 -8.70 15.88 20.91
N LEU A 67 -9.08 15.21 19.82
CA LEU A 67 -8.19 14.28 19.13
C LEU A 67 -7.04 15.05 18.44
N GLN A 68 -5.88 15.10 19.10
CA GLN A 68 -4.65 15.59 18.48
C GLN A 68 -3.98 14.45 17.71
N THR A 69 -3.99 14.56 16.38
CA THR A 69 -3.28 13.61 15.51
C THR A 69 -1.86 14.11 15.27
N GLU A 70 -0.87 13.35 15.71
CA GLU A 70 0.54 13.61 15.38
C GLU A 70 0.83 13.17 13.95
N TRP A 71 0.92 14.14 13.04
CA TRP A 71 1.12 13.89 11.61
C TRP A 71 2.46 13.21 11.29
N THR A 72 3.48 13.41 12.13
CA THR A 72 4.76 12.72 11.97
C THR A 72 4.58 11.21 12.06
N ILE A 73 3.79 10.73 13.02
CA ILE A 73 3.53 9.29 13.19
C ILE A 73 2.75 8.74 11.99
N VAL A 74 1.77 9.50 11.49
CA VAL A 74 0.98 9.11 10.31
C VAL A 74 1.88 8.98 9.08
N VAL A 75 2.76 9.96 8.84
CA VAL A 75 3.69 9.95 7.71
C VAL A 75 4.70 8.81 7.81
N VAL A 76 5.28 8.59 9.00
CA VAL A 76 6.21 7.47 9.23
C VAL A 76 5.52 6.13 9.00
N GLY A 77 4.29 5.96 9.53
CA GLY A 77 3.51 4.74 9.30
C GLY A 77 3.20 4.52 7.81
N ALA A 78 2.76 5.56 7.11
CA ALA A 78 2.53 5.51 5.67
C ALA A 78 3.80 5.14 4.89
N ALA A 79 4.96 5.69 5.27
CA ALA A 79 6.24 5.38 4.65
C ALA A 79 6.65 3.92 4.86
N VAL A 80 6.43 3.35 6.05
CA VAL A 80 6.68 1.93 6.33
C VAL A 80 5.79 1.04 5.46
N VAL A 81 4.49 1.34 5.37
CA VAL A 81 3.56 0.59 4.51
C VAL A 81 3.97 0.66 3.05
N ALA A 82 4.34 1.85 2.55
CA ALA A 82 4.83 2.04 1.20
C ALA A 82 6.11 1.23 0.93
N ALA A 83 7.05 1.18 1.88
CA ALA A 83 8.27 0.39 1.78
C ALA A 83 7.96 -1.11 1.70
N ILE A 84 7.08 -1.63 2.56
CA ILE A 84 6.66 -3.04 2.54
C ILE A 84 5.99 -3.38 1.21
N PHE A 85 5.09 -2.53 0.73
CA PHE A 85 4.42 -2.71 -0.57
C PHE A 85 5.43 -2.73 -1.72
N GLY A 86 6.40 -1.81 -1.72
CA GLY A 86 7.48 -1.78 -2.71
C GLY A 86 8.33 -3.05 -2.70
N ILE A 87 8.71 -3.54 -1.51
CA ILE A 87 9.44 -4.80 -1.36
C ILE A 87 8.61 -5.97 -1.92
N ALA A 88 7.33 -6.07 -1.56
CA ALA A 88 6.44 -7.12 -2.04
C ALA A 88 6.31 -7.10 -3.57
N LEU A 89 6.19 -5.92 -4.17
CA LEU A 89 6.16 -5.77 -5.63
C LEU A 89 7.46 -6.27 -6.27
N VAL A 90 8.61 -5.85 -5.75
CA VAL A 90 9.93 -6.28 -6.25
C VAL A 90 10.09 -7.80 -6.16
N VAL A 91 9.68 -8.40 -5.03
CA VAL A 91 9.70 -9.86 -4.85
C VAL A 91 8.77 -10.55 -5.85
N ALA A 92 7.56 -10.04 -6.05
CA ALA A 92 6.59 -10.59 -7.00
C ALA A 92 7.13 -10.56 -8.44
N VAL A 93 7.75 -9.45 -8.87
CA VAL A 93 8.34 -9.37 -10.21
C VAL A 93 9.50 -10.37 -10.37
N ARG A 94 10.37 -10.49 -9.37
CA ARG A 94 11.48 -11.46 -9.42
C ARG A 94 10.99 -12.90 -9.45
N ALA A 95 9.93 -13.23 -8.71
CA ALA A 95 9.33 -14.56 -8.70
C ALA A 95 8.68 -14.91 -10.06
N LEU A 96 8.01 -13.94 -10.69
CA LEU A 96 7.46 -14.12 -12.05
C LEU A 96 8.55 -14.32 -13.09
N GLY A 97 9.68 -13.59 -12.99
CA GLY A 97 10.83 -13.81 -13.87
C GLY A 97 11.38 -15.24 -13.79
N ARG A 98 11.50 -15.79 -12.57
CA ARG A 98 12.02 -17.16 -12.36
C ARG A 98 11.11 -18.26 -12.88
N THR A 99 9.80 -18.06 -12.81
CA THR A 99 8.82 -19.06 -13.29
C THR A 99 8.68 -19.07 -14.81
N SER A 100 9.03 -17.98 -15.48
CA SER A 100 9.14 -17.93 -16.94
C SER A 100 10.30 -18.80 -17.45
N ASP A 101 11.48 -18.69 -16.83
CA ASP A 101 12.66 -19.46 -17.25
C ASP A 101 12.47 -20.97 -17.05
N ALA A 102 11.82 -21.38 -15.96
CA ALA A 102 11.53 -22.80 -15.67
C ALA A 102 10.49 -23.42 -16.61
N ALA A 103 9.60 -22.62 -17.21
CA ALA A 103 8.58 -23.10 -18.14
C ALA A 103 9.15 -23.31 -19.56
N VAL A 104 10.15 -22.52 -19.96
CA VAL A 104 10.83 -22.64 -21.25
C VAL A 104 11.70 -23.90 -21.33
N LEU A 105 12.32 -24.32 -20.22
CA LEU A 105 13.16 -25.53 -20.14
C LEU A 105 12.39 -26.86 -20.17
N ARG A 106 11.05 -26.85 -20.21
CA ARG A 106 10.22 -28.08 -20.19
C ARG A 106 9.61 -28.42 -21.55
N THR A 107 10.01 -27.70 -22.59
CA THR A 107 9.50 -27.84 -23.97
C THR A 107 10.51 -28.38 -24.97
N ASP A 108 11.71 -28.76 -24.53
CA ASP A 108 12.70 -29.49 -25.37
C ASP A 108 12.73 -30.98 -25.01
#